data_AF-A0A8T4Y804-F1
#
_entry.id   AF-A0A8T4Y804-F1
#
_cell.length_a   1.000
_cell.length_b   1.000
_cell.length_c   1.000
_cell.angle_alpha   90.00
_cell.angle_beta   90.00
_cell.angle_gamma   90.00
#
_symmetry.space_group_name_H-M   'P 1'
#
loop_
_entity.id
_entity.type
_entity.pdbx_description
1 polymer ?
#
loop_
_entity_poly.entity_id
_entity_poly.type
_entity_poly.pdbx_seq_one_letter_code
_entity_poly.pdbx_strand_id
1 'polypeptide(L)'
;MSGIGDFLEGFSVLFGALAFLNRALKNETGKDLGDYISSVGESVKKIPPKAMIVKDTGNVKDRVEVIKQMIIKYREHPQIRAIASDILNKRCGDKWCIPEKDWLAEVKAVFDAVRKNVRYTRDPISKDLFVSPIRTLTQYHLGDCDDLTIVLGSILGHIGYPLKLRVIQTVGNSDYNHIYLMVGIPPFGEPKKWIAADASVTNKPLGYQAPSEVIIRKRDFPIEPLGYTIRRQSGRHGRIY
;
A
#
# COMPACT_ATOMS: atom_id res chain seq x y z
N MET A 1 -56.06 34.35 4.88
CA MET A 1 -54.88 34.49 4.00
C MET A 1 -53.70 33.96 4.76
N SER A 2 -53.17 32.85 4.26
CA SER A 2 -52.12 32.00 4.82
C SER A 2 -50.73 32.44 4.40
N GLY A 3 -49.75 32.21 5.27
CA GLY A 3 -48.35 32.01 4.90
C GLY A 3 -47.41 33.12 5.36
N ILE A 4 -46.63 32.82 6.40
CA ILE A 4 -45.16 32.94 6.52
C ILE A 4 -44.86 32.57 7.98
N GLY A 5 -44.69 31.28 8.21
CA GLY A 5 -44.23 30.66 9.44
C GLY A 5 -43.72 29.28 9.03
N ASP A 6 -42.51 28.94 9.46
CA ASP A 6 -41.74 27.73 9.14
C ASP A 6 -40.67 27.89 8.05
N PHE A 7 -39.54 28.51 8.41
CA PHE A 7 -38.28 28.23 7.73
C PHE A 7 -37.00 28.36 8.59
N LEU A 8 -37.09 28.45 9.92
CA LEU A 8 -35.90 28.74 10.76
C LEU A 8 -35.60 27.76 11.91
N GLU A 9 -36.21 26.57 11.97
CA GLU A 9 -35.81 25.54 12.96
C GLU A 9 -35.00 24.37 12.37
N GLY A 10 -34.81 24.30 11.05
CA GLY A 10 -34.09 23.19 10.40
C GLY A 10 -32.56 23.30 10.32
N PHE A 11 -31.98 24.47 10.60
CA PHE A 11 -30.55 24.74 10.32
C PHE A 11 -29.61 24.53 11.51
N SER A 12 -30.14 24.41 12.75
CA SER A 12 -29.31 24.24 13.95
C SER A 12 -28.88 22.79 14.21
N VAL A 13 -29.71 21.81 13.82
CA VAL A 13 -29.43 20.37 14.06
C VAL A 13 -28.34 19.83 13.12
N LEU A 14 -28.22 20.41 11.91
CA LEU A 14 -27.24 19.94 10.91
C LEU A 14 -25.80 20.39 11.22
N PHE A 15 -25.61 21.56 11.85
CA PHE A 15 -24.29 22.00 12.31
C PHE A 15 -23.82 21.24 13.57
N GLY A 16 -24.75 20.87 14.46
CA GLY A 16 -24.44 20.01 15.61
C GLY A 16 -23.97 18.61 15.20
N ALA A 17 -24.62 18.01 14.20
CA ALA A 17 -24.28 16.66 13.72
C ALA A 17 -22.94 16.62 12.94
N LEU A 18 -22.62 17.66 12.16
CA LEU A 18 -21.31 17.75 11.49
C LEU A 18 -20.15 18.01 12.47
N ALA A 19 -20.38 18.77 13.54
CA ALA A 19 -19.39 18.96 14.59
C ALA A 19 -19.16 17.68 15.42
N PHE A 20 -20.20 16.85 15.58
CA PHE A 20 -20.10 15.55 16.26
C PHE A 20 -19.42 14.47 15.40
N LEU A 21 -19.66 14.46 14.09
CA LEU A 21 -19.01 13.52 13.17
C LEU A 21 -17.50 13.78 13.00
N ASN A 22 -17.08 15.06 13.03
CA ASN A 22 -15.65 15.42 12.93
C ASN A 22 -14.85 15.11 14.22
N ARG A 23 -15.54 14.87 15.34
CA ARG A 23 -14.91 14.54 16.63
C ARG A 23 -14.66 13.04 16.80
N ALA A 24 -15.28 12.19 15.98
CA ALA A 24 -15.19 10.72 16.09
C ALA A 24 -14.01 10.08 15.30
N LEU A 25 -13.21 10.88 14.57
CA LEU A 25 -12.13 10.38 13.72
C LEU A 25 -10.72 10.83 14.12
N LYS A 26 -10.58 11.58 15.22
CA LYS A 26 -9.28 12.02 15.72
C LYS A 26 -8.82 11.12 16.86
N ASN A 27 -7.62 10.57 16.72
CA ASN A 27 -6.91 9.87 17.79
C ASN A 27 -6.65 10.87 18.94
N GLU A 28 -6.41 10.42 20.17
CA GLU A 28 -6.23 11.27 21.37
C GLU A 28 -5.10 12.33 21.26
N THR A 29 -4.26 12.25 20.22
CA THR A 29 -3.18 13.21 19.91
C THR A 29 -3.53 14.21 18.80
N GLY A 30 -4.70 14.11 18.17
CA GLY A 30 -5.17 15.01 17.12
C GLY A 30 -4.42 14.95 15.78
N LYS A 31 -3.46 14.02 15.62
CA LYS A 31 -2.60 13.89 14.44
C LYS A 31 -3.03 12.72 13.57
N ASP A 32 -3.17 12.95 12.27
CA ASP A 32 -3.34 11.88 11.29
C ASP A 32 -1.99 11.38 10.72
N LEU A 33 -2.03 10.36 9.85
CA LEU A 33 -0.82 9.82 9.25
C LEU A 33 -0.06 10.88 8.43
N GLY A 34 -0.75 11.84 7.82
CA GLY A 34 -0.16 12.97 7.12
C GLY A 34 0.57 13.92 8.07
N ASP A 35 -0.01 14.20 9.25
CA ASP A 35 0.64 15.00 10.29
C ASP A 35 1.89 14.32 10.86
N TYR A 36 1.84 13.01 11.06
CA TYR A 36 3.00 12.24 11.52
C TYR A 36 4.09 12.14 10.46
N ILE A 37 3.73 11.80 9.21
CA ILE A 37 4.62 11.79 8.05
C ILE A 37 5.32 13.15 7.90
N SER A 38 4.58 14.25 8.08
CA SER A 38 5.14 15.61 8.05
C SER A 38 6.15 15.82 9.20
N SER A 39 5.84 15.34 10.41
CA SER A 39 6.73 15.47 11.58
C SER A 39 8.01 14.62 11.49
N VAL A 40 7.93 13.44 10.87
CA VAL A 40 9.10 12.62 10.54
C VAL A 40 9.89 13.26 9.39
N GLY A 41 9.20 13.92 8.44
CA GLY A 41 9.82 14.69 7.36
C GLY A 41 10.67 15.86 7.86
N GLU A 42 10.24 16.58 8.91
CA GLU A 42 11.00 17.68 9.50
C GLU A 42 12.30 17.23 10.19
N SER A 43 12.29 16.06 10.82
CA SER A 43 13.44 15.53 11.57
C SER A 43 14.49 14.82 10.68
N VAL A 44 14.17 14.55 9.41
CA VAL A 44 15.08 13.96 8.40
C VAL A 44 15.56 15.04 7.41
N LYS A 45 16.02 16.19 7.90
CA LYS A 45 16.82 17.16 7.10
C LYS A 45 18.27 16.67 6.92
N LYS A 46 18.46 15.50 6.32
CA LYS A 46 19.71 15.07 5.69
C LYS A 46 19.34 14.22 4.48
N ILE A 47 19.53 14.80 3.29
CA ILE A 47 19.13 14.25 1.99
C ILE A 47 19.60 12.78 1.85
N PRO A 48 18.69 11.78 1.82
CA PRO A 48 19.05 10.37 1.73
C PRO A 48 18.76 9.79 0.31
N PRO A 49 19.25 8.56 0.01
CA PRO A 49 19.98 8.15 -1.21
C PRO A 49 19.13 8.15 -2.49
N LYS A 50 19.76 8.24 -3.69
CA LYS A 50 19.15 8.34 -5.03
C LYS A 50 17.73 7.74 -5.08
N ALA A 51 16.74 8.60 -4.91
CA ALA A 51 15.41 8.19 -4.50
C ALA A 51 14.43 8.01 -5.68
N MET A 52 14.95 8.13 -6.89
CA MET A 52 14.24 8.01 -8.13
C MET A 52 15.21 7.42 -9.15
N ILE A 53 14.78 6.34 -9.80
CA ILE A 53 15.47 5.75 -10.94
C ILE A 53 14.65 6.13 -12.16
N VAL A 54 15.29 6.76 -13.14
CA VAL A 54 14.68 7.09 -14.43
C VAL A 54 15.25 6.15 -15.47
N LYS A 55 14.38 5.49 -16.23
CA LYS A 55 14.78 4.69 -17.39
C LYS A 55 14.00 5.15 -18.62
N ASP A 56 14.60 4.97 -19.80
CA ASP A 56 13.82 4.90 -21.03
C ASP A 56 12.85 3.74 -20.92
N THR A 57 11.67 3.85 -21.55
CA THR A 57 10.67 2.77 -21.57
C THR A 57 11.34 1.45 -21.93
N GLY A 58 11.50 0.61 -20.90
CA GLY A 58 12.36 -0.56 -20.94
C GLY A 58 11.57 -1.83 -21.18
N ASN A 59 12.28 -2.93 -21.46
CA ASN A 59 11.61 -4.22 -21.54
C ASN A 59 11.05 -4.62 -20.15
N VAL A 60 10.03 -5.49 -20.15
CA VAL A 60 9.35 -5.94 -18.92
C VAL A 60 10.29 -6.51 -17.86
N LYS A 61 11.39 -7.18 -18.26
CA LYS A 61 12.33 -7.79 -17.31
C LYS A 61 13.10 -6.73 -16.54
N ASP A 62 13.51 -5.66 -17.21
CA ASP A 62 14.26 -4.57 -16.58
C ASP A 62 13.40 -3.79 -15.58
N ARG A 63 12.10 -3.59 -15.88
CA ARG A 63 11.14 -2.97 -14.96
C ARG A 63 10.92 -3.84 -13.73
N VAL A 64 10.63 -5.13 -13.95
CA VAL A 64 10.44 -6.13 -12.89
C VAL A 64 11.65 -6.18 -11.96
N GLU A 65 12.86 -6.20 -12.52
CA GLU A 65 14.09 -6.28 -11.72
C GLU A 65 14.30 -5.04 -10.86
N VAL A 66 14.04 -3.83 -11.40
CA VAL A 66 14.12 -2.59 -10.61
C VAL A 66 13.11 -2.60 -9.46
N ILE A 67 11.85 -2.95 -9.74
CA ILE A 67 10.78 -3.01 -8.73
C ILE A 67 11.13 -4.04 -7.64
N LYS A 68 11.61 -5.24 -8.03
CA LYS A 68 12.07 -6.25 -7.08
C LYS A 68 13.19 -5.74 -6.19
N GLN A 69 14.22 -5.13 -6.77
CA GLN A 69 15.35 -4.59 -6.01
C GLN A 69 14.91 -3.50 -5.02
N MET A 70 13.98 -2.63 -5.44
CA MET A 70 13.44 -1.60 -4.55
C MET A 70 12.64 -2.20 -3.41
N ILE A 71 11.74 -3.16 -3.67
CA ILE A 71 10.98 -3.84 -2.62
C ILE A 71 11.91 -4.54 -1.62
N ILE A 72 12.89 -5.31 -2.11
CA ILE A 72 13.86 -6.03 -1.26
C ILE A 72 14.69 -5.05 -0.43
N LYS A 73 15.13 -3.94 -1.02
CA LYS A 73 15.90 -2.92 -0.31
C LYS A 73 15.08 -2.20 0.76
N TYR A 74 13.87 -1.78 0.43
CA TYR A 74 13.09 -0.89 1.30
C TYR A 74 12.26 -1.64 2.34
N ARG A 75 11.95 -2.93 2.16
CA ARG A 75 11.29 -3.73 3.21
C ARG A 75 12.11 -3.84 4.50
N GLU A 76 13.41 -3.59 4.45
CA GLU A 76 14.30 -3.58 5.62
C GLU A 76 14.50 -2.18 6.21
N HIS A 77 13.86 -1.15 5.65
CA HIS A 77 14.08 0.23 6.03
C HIS A 77 13.30 0.62 7.31
N PRO A 78 13.93 1.30 8.29
CA PRO A 78 13.27 1.69 9.55
C PRO A 78 12.02 2.56 9.38
N GLN A 79 12.00 3.46 8.40
CA GLN A 79 10.80 4.25 8.10
C GLN A 79 9.63 3.39 7.60
N ILE A 80 9.89 2.32 6.85
CA ILE A 80 8.84 1.38 6.45
C ILE A 80 8.30 0.63 7.68
N ARG A 81 9.15 0.31 8.68
CA ARG A 81 8.71 -0.22 9.97
C ARG A 81 7.79 0.74 10.72
N ALA A 82 8.16 2.03 10.77
CA ALA A 82 7.34 3.05 11.40
C ALA A 82 5.96 3.18 10.72
N ILE A 83 5.94 3.26 9.38
CA ILE A 83 4.70 3.32 8.60
C ILE A 83 3.82 2.08 8.82
N ALA A 84 4.41 0.88 8.81
CA ALA A 84 3.66 -0.35 9.08
C ALA A 84 3.06 -0.36 10.50
N SER A 85 3.83 0.09 11.48
CA SER A 85 3.37 0.28 12.86
C SER A 85 2.17 1.23 12.91
N ASP A 86 2.22 2.37 12.24
CA ASP A 86 1.13 3.36 12.27
C ASP A 86 -0.17 2.82 11.65
N ILE A 87 -0.06 2.01 10.60
CA ILE A 87 -1.21 1.38 9.94
C ILE A 87 -1.85 0.34 10.87
N LEU A 88 -1.04 -0.50 11.54
CA LEU A 88 -1.53 -1.70 12.22
C LEU A 88 -1.78 -1.50 13.73
N ASN A 89 -1.09 -0.57 14.39
CA ASN A 89 -1.14 -0.41 15.86
C ASN A 89 -2.31 0.44 16.38
N LYS A 90 -3.32 0.74 15.56
CA LYS A 90 -4.49 1.50 16.04
C LYS A 90 -5.30 0.64 17.04
N ARG A 91 -5.59 1.21 18.21
CA ARG A 91 -6.44 0.60 19.25
C ARG A 91 -7.92 0.89 19.00
N CYS A 92 -8.76 -0.11 19.18
CA CYS A 92 -10.22 -0.06 19.13
C CYS A 92 -10.75 -0.63 20.46
N GLY A 93 -10.73 0.22 21.51
CA GLY A 93 -10.91 -0.20 22.90
C GLY A 93 -9.72 -1.02 23.39
N ASP A 94 -9.99 -2.16 24.01
CA ASP A 94 -8.94 -3.05 24.56
C ASP A 94 -8.23 -3.90 23.50
N LYS A 95 -8.70 -3.87 22.25
CA LYS A 95 -8.19 -4.68 21.14
C LYS A 95 -7.54 -3.80 20.07
N TRP A 96 -6.77 -4.44 19.19
CA TRP A 96 -6.32 -3.83 17.94
C TRP A 96 -7.50 -3.68 16.97
N CYS A 97 -7.57 -2.57 16.26
CA CYS A 97 -8.58 -2.37 15.21
C CYS A 97 -8.41 -3.38 14.07
N ILE A 98 -7.17 -3.81 13.83
CA ILE A 98 -6.83 -4.88 12.90
C ILE A 98 -6.37 -6.05 13.77
N PRO A 99 -7.17 -7.13 13.89
CA PRO A 99 -6.83 -8.25 14.75
C PRO A 99 -5.49 -8.89 14.36
N GLU A 100 -4.69 -9.25 15.36
CA GLU A 100 -3.44 -9.96 15.15
C GLU A 100 -3.69 -11.30 14.43
N LYS A 101 -2.87 -11.60 13.41
CA LYS A 101 -2.96 -12.83 12.60
C LYS A 101 -4.20 -12.92 11.72
N ASP A 102 -5.01 -11.86 11.62
CA ASP A 102 -5.97 -11.74 10.54
C ASP A 102 -5.26 -11.22 9.30
N TRP A 103 -4.70 -12.16 8.52
CA TRP A 103 -3.83 -11.84 7.40
C TRP A 103 -4.52 -11.01 6.33
N LEU A 104 -5.82 -11.27 6.10
CA LEU A 104 -6.56 -10.53 5.10
C LEU A 104 -6.84 -9.11 5.59
N ALA A 105 -7.16 -8.93 6.87
CA ALA A 105 -7.35 -7.61 7.46
C ALA A 105 -6.05 -6.77 7.45
N GLU A 106 -4.90 -7.37 7.77
CA GLU A 106 -3.59 -6.70 7.68
C GLU A 106 -3.28 -6.24 6.25
N VAL A 107 -3.41 -7.14 5.27
CA VAL A 107 -3.17 -6.80 3.85
C VAL A 107 -4.14 -5.72 3.37
N LYS A 108 -5.41 -5.80 3.76
CA LYS A 108 -6.43 -4.81 3.43
C LYS A 108 -6.13 -3.45 4.04
N ALA A 109 -5.71 -3.40 5.31
CA ALA A 109 -5.38 -2.14 5.97
C ALA A 109 -4.21 -1.43 5.28
N VAL A 110 -3.16 -2.17 4.91
CA VAL A 110 -2.03 -1.62 4.15
C VAL A 110 -2.48 -1.15 2.77
N PHE A 111 -3.27 -1.96 2.06
CA PHE A 111 -3.80 -1.60 0.75
C PHE A 111 -4.63 -0.30 0.77
N ASP A 112 -5.56 -0.19 1.71
CA ASP A 112 -6.41 0.98 1.86
C ASP A 112 -5.60 2.22 2.28
N ALA A 113 -4.62 2.05 3.18
CA ALA A 113 -3.73 3.13 3.59
C ALA A 113 -2.92 3.69 2.41
N VAL A 114 -2.35 2.82 1.57
CA VAL A 114 -1.59 3.27 0.39
C VAL A 114 -2.50 4.01 -0.60
N ARG A 115 -3.67 3.46 -0.91
CA ARG A 115 -4.62 4.11 -1.85
C ARG A 115 -5.16 5.43 -1.35
N LYS A 116 -5.32 5.58 -0.04
CA LYS A 116 -5.76 6.84 0.58
C LYS A 116 -4.68 7.92 0.48
N ASN A 117 -3.40 7.56 0.53
CA ASN A 117 -2.29 8.51 0.69
C ASN A 117 -1.42 8.69 -0.58
N VAL A 118 -1.63 7.90 -1.64
CA VAL A 118 -0.88 7.98 -2.90
C VAL A 118 -1.84 8.07 -4.08
N ARG A 119 -1.79 9.20 -4.80
CA ARG A 119 -2.59 9.44 -6.00
C ARG A 119 -1.94 8.76 -7.22
N TYR A 120 -2.71 7.98 -7.95
CA TYR A 120 -2.28 7.48 -9.25
C TYR A 120 -1.99 8.64 -10.23
N THR A 121 -0.78 8.69 -10.76
CA THR A 121 -0.32 9.66 -11.76
C THR A 121 0.63 8.96 -12.72
N ARG A 122 0.48 9.20 -14.02
CA ARG A 122 1.35 8.60 -15.04
C ARG A 122 2.75 9.20 -15.01
N ASP A 123 3.72 8.41 -15.44
CA ASP A 123 5.07 8.87 -15.70
C ASP A 123 5.13 9.90 -16.85
N PRO A 124 6.22 10.69 -16.91
CA PRO A 124 6.52 11.53 -18.07
C PRO A 124 6.56 10.72 -19.35
N ILE A 125 6.18 11.37 -20.45
CA ILE A 125 6.19 10.76 -21.78
C ILE A 125 7.55 10.12 -22.07
N SER A 126 7.55 8.88 -22.57
CA SER A 126 8.71 8.06 -22.97
C SER A 126 9.68 7.63 -21.85
N LYS A 127 9.31 7.82 -20.58
CA LYS A 127 10.12 7.43 -19.43
C LYS A 127 9.33 6.53 -18.49
N ASP A 128 10.05 5.62 -17.84
CA ASP A 128 9.57 4.92 -16.64
C ASP A 128 10.30 5.52 -15.43
N LEU A 129 9.55 5.97 -14.42
CA LEU A 129 10.08 6.45 -13.14
C LEU A 129 9.82 5.42 -12.05
N PHE A 130 10.86 5.11 -11.28
CA PHE A 130 10.73 4.24 -10.11
C PHE A 130 11.16 5.02 -8.88
N VAL A 131 10.20 5.35 -8.03
CA VAL A 131 10.39 6.20 -6.86
C VAL A 131 10.45 5.35 -5.59
N SER A 132 11.36 5.72 -4.69
CA SER A 132 11.47 5.03 -3.40
C SER A 132 10.14 5.11 -2.64
N PRO A 133 9.70 4.04 -1.95
CA PRO A 133 8.42 4.02 -1.26
C PRO A 133 8.34 5.09 -0.17
N ILE A 134 9.48 5.44 0.44
CA ILE A 134 9.58 6.51 1.43
C ILE A 134 9.19 7.84 0.79
N ARG A 135 9.81 8.24 -0.32
CA ARG A 135 9.47 9.51 -0.98
C ARG A 135 8.07 9.50 -1.57
N THR A 136 7.60 8.39 -2.11
CA THR A 136 6.22 8.24 -2.57
C THR A 136 5.23 8.53 -1.44
N LEU A 137 5.51 8.04 -0.24
CA LEU A 137 4.64 8.22 0.92
C LEU A 137 4.82 9.55 1.68
N THR A 138 6.01 10.17 1.64
CA THR A 138 6.31 11.32 2.53
C THR A 138 6.58 12.64 1.83
N GLN A 139 6.82 12.62 0.51
CA GLN A 139 7.19 13.81 -0.24
C GLN A 139 6.26 14.05 -1.42
N TYR A 140 6.01 13.02 -2.21
CA TYR A 140 5.31 13.19 -3.50
C TYR A 140 3.82 12.89 -3.43
N HIS A 141 3.41 11.89 -2.64
CA HIS A 141 2.02 11.44 -2.54
C HIS A 141 1.38 11.09 -3.89
N LEU A 142 2.21 10.71 -4.87
CA LEU A 142 1.80 10.32 -6.21
C LEU A 142 2.77 9.28 -6.79
N GLY A 143 2.27 8.52 -7.76
CA GLY A 143 3.03 7.54 -8.53
C GLY A 143 2.14 6.71 -9.44
N ASP A 144 2.73 5.88 -10.29
CA ASP A 144 2.00 5.04 -11.24
C ASP A 144 1.86 3.57 -10.73
N CYS A 145 1.55 2.61 -11.60
CA CYS A 145 1.44 1.22 -11.20
C CYS A 145 2.73 0.62 -10.61
N ASP A 146 3.90 1.09 -11.03
CA ASP A 146 5.19 0.65 -10.54
C ASP A 146 5.42 1.15 -9.10
N ASP A 147 5.22 2.46 -8.88
CA ASP A 147 5.42 3.09 -7.57
C ASP A 147 4.48 2.55 -6.49
N LEU A 148 3.19 2.42 -6.81
CA LEU A 148 2.21 1.85 -5.88
C LEU A 148 2.54 0.38 -5.54
N THR A 149 3.06 -0.37 -6.52
CA THR A 149 3.55 -1.75 -6.31
C THR A 149 4.79 -1.78 -5.42
N ILE A 150 5.74 -0.86 -5.61
CA ILE A 150 6.93 -0.72 -4.76
C ILE A 150 6.54 -0.39 -3.32
N VAL A 151 5.62 0.55 -3.11
CA VAL A 151 5.12 0.93 -1.78
C VAL A 151 4.46 -0.26 -1.07
N LEU A 152 3.49 -0.90 -1.72
CA LEU A 152 2.79 -2.05 -1.15
C LEU A 152 3.77 -3.18 -0.83
N GLY A 153 4.66 -3.51 -1.79
CA GLY A 153 5.61 -4.59 -1.62
C GLY A 153 6.61 -4.33 -0.50
N SER A 154 7.03 -3.08 -0.31
CA SER A 154 7.94 -2.71 0.77
C SER A 154 7.29 -2.86 2.14
N ILE A 155 6.05 -2.38 2.32
CA ILE A 155 5.35 -2.49 3.61
C ILE A 155 4.96 -3.95 3.90
N LEU A 156 4.34 -4.64 2.94
CA LEU A 156 3.89 -6.02 3.13
C LEU A 156 5.07 -7.00 3.27
N GLY A 157 6.15 -6.76 2.54
CA GLY A 157 7.40 -7.50 2.71
C GLY A 157 8.05 -7.24 4.07
N HIS A 158 7.93 -6.03 4.61
CA HIS A 158 8.45 -5.68 5.94
C HIS A 158 7.74 -6.47 7.05
N ILE A 159 6.42 -6.64 6.93
CA ILE A 159 5.61 -7.41 7.90
C ILE A 159 5.52 -8.91 7.57
N GLY A 160 6.36 -9.38 6.63
CA GLY A 160 6.64 -10.81 6.45
C GLY A 160 5.74 -11.56 5.46
N TYR A 161 5.02 -10.87 4.57
CA TYR A 161 4.24 -11.54 3.55
C TYR A 161 5.12 -12.03 2.39
N PRO A 162 4.89 -13.25 1.86
CA PRO A 162 5.48 -13.70 0.60
C PRO A 162 4.84 -12.97 -0.58
N LEU A 163 5.68 -12.52 -1.51
CA LEU A 163 5.28 -11.60 -2.57
C LEU A 163 5.68 -12.10 -3.96
N LYS A 164 4.86 -11.75 -4.94
CA LYS A 164 5.25 -11.83 -6.35
C LYS A 164 4.67 -10.66 -7.11
N LEU A 165 5.37 -10.26 -8.16
CA LEU A 165 4.89 -9.25 -9.11
C LEU A 165 4.10 -9.95 -10.20
N ARG A 166 2.91 -9.44 -10.50
CA ARG A 166 2.14 -9.88 -11.65
C ARG A 166 2.18 -8.80 -12.71
N VAL A 167 2.62 -9.16 -13.91
CA VAL A 167 2.61 -8.28 -15.07
C VAL A 167 1.61 -8.80 -16.08
N ILE A 168 0.77 -7.91 -16.62
CA ILE A 168 -0.21 -8.24 -17.65
C ILE A 168 -0.02 -7.37 -18.89
N GLN A 169 -0.36 -7.95 -20.04
CA GLN A 169 -0.67 -7.21 -21.25
C GLN A 169 -2.18 -7.22 -21.43
N THR A 170 -2.74 -6.04 -21.65
CA THR A 170 -4.16 -5.87 -21.92
C THR A 170 -4.45 -5.62 -23.39
N VAL A 171 -5.68 -5.89 -23.82
CA VAL A 171 -6.15 -5.61 -25.19
C VAL A 171 -5.88 -4.15 -25.56
N GLY A 172 -5.37 -3.92 -26.78
CA GLY A 172 -5.01 -2.60 -27.27
C GLY A 172 -3.57 -2.16 -26.96
N ASN A 173 -2.80 -2.95 -26.20
CA ASN A 173 -1.38 -2.68 -25.95
C ASN A 173 -0.49 -3.66 -26.72
N SER A 174 0.63 -3.18 -27.26
CA SER A 174 1.59 -4.01 -27.99
C SER A 174 2.50 -4.83 -27.08
N ASP A 175 2.68 -4.41 -25.82
CA ASP A 175 3.47 -5.12 -24.81
C ASP A 175 2.82 -5.07 -23.41
N TYR A 176 3.47 -5.69 -22.42
CA TYR A 176 3.08 -5.57 -21.01
C TYR A 176 2.95 -4.10 -20.61
N ASN A 177 1.80 -3.76 -20.03
CA ASN A 177 1.42 -2.37 -19.79
C ASN A 177 0.94 -2.12 -18.36
N HIS A 178 0.96 -3.14 -17.51
CA HIS A 178 0.48 -3.05 -16.14
C HIS A 178 1.17 -4.06 -15.24
N ILE A 179 1.59 -3.60 -14.07
CA ILE A 179 2.17 -4.44 -13.01
C ILE A 179 1.44 -4.18 -11.69
N TYR A 180 1.27 -5.23 -10.90
CA TYR A 180 0.71 -5.12 -9.55
C TYR A 180 1.22 -6.22 -8.64
N LEU A 181 1.05 -6.02 -7.34
CA LEU A 181 1.51 -6.95 -6.32
C LEU A 181 0.51 -8.10 -6.14
N MET A 182 1.03 -9.31 -5.95
CA MET A 182 0.26 -10.45 -5.45
C MET A 182 0.83 -10.86 -4.09
N VAL A 183 -0.06 -11.01 -3.11
CA VAL A 183 0.29 -11.25 -1.70
C VAL A 183 -0.15 -12.65 -1.31
N GLY A 184 0.79 -13.47 -0.84
CA GLY A 184 0.51 -14.84 -0.43
C GLY A 184 -0.02 -14.91 1.00
N ILE A 185 -1.14 -15.61 1.20
CA ILE A 185 -1.72 -15.88 2.53
C ILE A 185 -1.97 -17.39 2.72
N PRO A 186 -1.70 -17.96 3.91
CA PRO A 186 -1.02 -17.34 5.06
C PRO A 186 0.43 -16.96 4.76
N PRO A 187 1.04 -16.04 5.55
CA PRO A 187 2.43 -15.62 5.35
C PRO A 187 3.47 -16.65 5.84
N PHE A 188 3.03 -17.71 6.53
CA PHE A 188 3.90 -18.78 7.03
C PHE A 188 3.70 -20.07 6.24
N GLY A 189 4.81 -20.70 5.83
CA GLY A 189 4.79 -21.88 4.97
C GLY A 189 4.44 -21.55 3.51
N GLU A 190 3.88 -22.52 2.79
CA GLU A 190 3.44 -22.29 1.41
C GLU A 190 2.13 -21.49 1.37
N PRO A 191 2.06 -20.36 0.65
CA PRO A 191 0.83 -19.61 0.49
C PRO A 191 -0.28 -20.45 -0.13
N LYS A 192 -1.43 -20.52 0.55
CA LYS A 192 -2.61 -21.25 0.05
C LYS A 192 -3.40 -20.43 -0.96
N LYS A 193 -3.34 -19.10 -0.86
CA LYS A 193 -4.02 -18.16 -1.75
C LYS A 193 -3.10 -16.99 -2.07
N TRP A 194 -3.24 -16.47 -3.28
CA TRP A 194 -2.57 -15.25 -3.72
C TRP A 194 -3.63 -14.17 -3.96
N ILE A 195 -3.60 -13.11 -3.16
CA ILE A 195 -4.52 -11.99 -3.24
C ILE A 195 -3.88 -10.88 -4.08
N ALA A 196 -4.61 -10.37 -5.08
CA ALA A 196 -4.16 -9.23 -5.86
C ALA A 196 -4.25 -7.94 -5.03
N ALA A 197 -3.15 -7.22 -4.92
CA ALA A 197 -3.06 -5.91 -4.28
C ALA A 197 -2.66 -4.88 -5.34
N ASP A 198 -3.63 -4.49 -6.16
CA ASP A 198 -3.47 -3.48 -7.19
C ASP A 198 -4.09 -2.15 -6.74
N ALA A 199 -3.26 -1.29 -6.17
CA ALA A 199 -3.69 0.02 -5.67
C ALA A 199 -3.85 1.07 -6.79
N SER A 200 -3.37 0.77 -8.00
CA SER A 200 -3.34 1.72 -9.11
C SER A 200 -4.67 1.80 -9.88
N VAL A 201 -5.50 0.76 -9.80
CA VAL A 201 -6.84 0.76 -10.41
C VAL A 201 -7.83 1.46 -9.48
N THR A 202 -8.34 2.61 -9.92
CA THR A 202 -9.29 3.42 -9.15
C THR A 202 -10.59 2.67 -8.87
N ASN A 203 -11.14 2.84 -7.67
CA ASN A 203 -12.42 2.27 -7.20
C ASN A 203 -12.55 0.74 -7.21
N LYS A 204 -11.43 0.00 -7.29
CA LYS A 204 -11.43 -1.47 -7.16
C LYS A 204 -10.96 -1.95 -5.79
N PRO A 205 -11.57 -2.96 -5.17
CA PRO A 205 -11.17 -3.46 -3.86
C PRO A 205 -9.91 -4.33 -3.93
N LEU A 206 -9.31 -4.62 -2.77
CA LEU A 206 -8.33 -5.70 -2.63
C LEU A 206 -8.88 -7.00 -3.23
N GLY A 207 -8.03 -7.73 -3.95
CA GLY A 207 -8.38 -8.98 -4.65
C GLY A 207 -8.91 -8.78 -6.06
N TYR A 208 -9.20 -7.54 -6.48
CA TYR A 208 -9.57 -7.26 -7.88
C TYR A 208 -8.45 -7.63 -8.84
N GLN A 209 -8.84 -8.22 -9.96
CA GLN A 209 -7.98 -8.47 -11.10
C GLN A 209 -8.74 -8.06 -12.36
N ALA A 210 -8.00 -7.61 -13.38
CA ALA A 210 -8.61 -7.37 -14.68
C ALA A 210 -9.29 -8.66 -15.19
N PRO A 211 -10.48 -8.55 -15.82
CA PRO A 211 -11.18 -9.70 -16.40
C PRO A 211 -10.30 -10.45 -17.42
N SER A 212 -10.47 -11.77 -17.54
CA SER A 212 -9.68 -12.60 -18.46
C SER A 212 -9.80 -12.15 -19.91
N GLU A 213 -10.95 -11.60 -20.28
CA GLU A 213 -11.31 -11.19 -21.65
C GLU A 213 -10.47 -9.99 -22.11
N VAL A 214 -9.94 -9.20 -21.17
CA VAL A 214 -9.08 -8.05 -21.48
C VAL A 214 -7.60 -8.36 -21.33
N ILE A 215 -7.20 -9.56 -20.88
CA ILE A 215 -5.81 -9.96 -20.68
C ILE A 215 -5.34 -10.85 -21.84
N ILE A 216 -4.30 -10.40 -22.56
CA ILE A 216 -3.66 -11.17 -23.63
C ILE A 216 -2.54 -12.06 -23.07
N ARG A 217 -1.67 -11.49 -22.23
CA ARG A 217 -0.56 -12.21 -21.60
C ARG A 217 -0.50 -11.86 -20.11
N LYS A 218 -0.10 -12.82 -19.30
CA LYS A 218 0.10 -12.68 -17.86
C LYS A 218 1.33 -13.45 -17.43
N ARG A 219 2.16 -12.85 -16.58
CA ARG A 219 3.34 -13.50 -15.98
C ARG A 219 3.48 -13.11 -14.52
N ASP A 220 3.91 -14.07 -13.72
CA ASP A 220 4.22 -13.88 -12.30
C ASP A 220 5.72 -13.98 -12.10
N PHE A 221 6.27 -13.07 -11.30
CA PHE A 221 7.69 -12.99 -10.94
C PHE A 221 7.81 -13.00 -9.41
N PRO A 222 8.22 -14.11 -8.79
CA PRO A 222 8.48 -14.16 -7.36
C PRO A 222 9.48 -13.08 -6.93
N ILE A 223 9.23 -12.42 -5.80
CA ILE A 223 10.18 -11.43 -5.24
C ILE A 223 11.33 -12.18 -4.57
N GLU A 224 11.03 -13.18 -3.75
CA GLU A 224 12.02 -14.11 -3.20
C GLU A 224 12.51 -15.12 -4.26
N PRO A 225 13.78 -15.55 -4.21
CA PRO A 225 14.25 -16.64 -5.06
C PRO A 225 13.51 -17.95 -4.75
N LEU A 226 13.22 -18.73 -5.80
CA LEU A 226 12.71 -20.11 -5.69
C LEU A 226 13.66 -20.90 -4.79
N GLY A 227 13.16 -21.38 -3.65
CA GLY A 227 13.98 -22.08 -2.64
C GLY A 227 14.21 -21.31 -1.33
N TYR A 228 13.66 -20.10 -1.17
CA TYR A 228 13.38 -19.55 0.17
C TYR A 228 12.23 -20.37 0.78
N THR A 229 12.53 -21.62 1.15
CA THR A 229 11.71 -22.38 2.08
C THR A 229 11.54 -21.45 3.26
N ILE A 230 10.30 -20.99 3.51
CA ILE A 230 9.97 -20.27 4.72
C ILE A 230 10.55 -21.12 5.84
N ARG A 231 11.67 -20.68 6.43
CA ARG A 231 12.24 -21.39 7.57
C ARG A 231 11.08 -21.47 8.52
N ARG A 232 10.56 -22.68 8.73
CA ARG A 232 9.59 -22.92 9.79
C ARG A 232 10.18 -22.19 10.98
N GLN A 233 9.45 -21.26 11.58
CA GLN A 233 9.69 -20.93 12.98
C GLN A 233 9.31 -22.17 13.84
N SER A 234 9.82 -23.34 13.48
CA SER A 234 9.76 -24.54 14.29
C SER A 234 10.90 -24.41 15.29
N GLY A 235 10.55 -24.12 16.55
CA GLY A 235 11.32 -24.62 17.68
C GLY A 235 12.47 -23.75 18.20
N ARG A 236 12.33 -22.43 18.27
CA ARG A 236 13.07 -21.63 19.29
C ARG A 236 12.13 -21.01 20.31
N HIS A 237 11.21 -21.81 20.85
CA HIS A 237 10.89 -21.71 22.27
C HIS A 237 11.88 -22.63 23.00
N GLY A 238 13.15 -22.20 23.05
CA GLY A 238 14.03 -22.67 24.10
C GLY A 238 13.41 -22.22 25.41
N ARG A 239 13.30 -23.13 26.37
CA ARG A 239 12.68 -22.93 27.68
C ARG A 239 12.96 -21.53 28.25
N ILE A 240 11.87 -20.88 28.60
CA ILE A 240 11.75 -19.77 29.55
C ILE A 240 12.38 -20.21 30.89
N TYR A 241 13.01 -19.26 31.61
CA TYR A 241 13.46 -19.28 33.02
C TYR A 241 13.87 -20.62 33.66
#